data_AF-A0A072TQM2-F1
#
_entry.id   AF-A0A072TQM2-F1
#
_cell.length_a   1.000
_cell.length_b   1.000
_cell.length_c   1.000
_cell.angle_alpha   90.00
_cell.angle_beta   90.00
_cell.angle_gamma   90.00
#
_symmetry.space_group_name_H-M   'P 1'
#
loop_
_entity.id
_entity.type
_entity.pdbx_description
1 polymer ?
#
loop_
_entity_poly.entity_id
_entity_poly.type
_entity_poly.pdbx_seq_one_letter_code
_entity_poly.pdbx_strand_id
1 'polypeptide(L)'
;MTFLRDVRFDNNNLNESDNQLSGEIPSLDNMTSLRVVEFGFNNLNGRLPNDFFNQLPQLEYCILNNNQFEGSIPRSIGNCTSLIHIYLASNFLTESFSLNILK
;
A
#
# COMPACT_ATOMS: atom_id res chain seq x y z
N MET A 1 -6.57 6.88 -24.03
CA MET A 1 -6.01 5.88 -23.09
C MET A 1 -6.26 6.40 -21.69
N THR A 2 -7.15 5.77 -20.95
CA THR A 2 -7.44 6.12 -19.56
C THR A 2 -6.30 5.56 -18.72
N PHE A 3 -5.47 6.42 -18.11
CA PHE A 3 -4.47 5.97 -17.15
C PHE A 3 -5.20 5.42 -15.92
N LEU A 4 -4.79 4.25 -15.42
CA LEU A 4 -5.34 3.67 -14.21
C LEU A 4 -4.99 4.60 -13.03
N ARG A 5 -6.01 5.22 -12.42
CA ARG A 5 -5.86 6.17 -11.29
C ARG A 5 -6.14 5.52 -9.96
N ASP A 6 -6.83 4.40 -9.97
CA ASP A 6 -7.27 3.70 -8.77
C ASP A 6 -7.04 2.20 -9.00
N VAL A 7 -6.35 1.55 -8.06
CA VAL A 7 -6.32 0.08 -7.97
C VAL A 7 -7.02 -0.24 -6.66
N ARG A 8 -8.22 -0.79 -6.76
CA ARG A 8 -9.06 -1.19 -5.62
C ARG A 8 -9.48 -2.63 -5.85
N PHE A 9 -9.26 -3.47 -4.87
CA PHE A 9 -9.66 -4.88 -4.95
C PHE A 9 -10.80 -5.25 -3.98
N ASP A 10 -11.31 -4.29 -3.22
CA ASP A 10 -12.43 -4.42 -2.31
C ASP A 10 -13.66 -3.65 -2.84
N ASN A 11 -14.75 -4.39 -3.02
CA ASN A 11 -16.06 -3.78 -3.22
C ASN A 11 -16.51 -3.19 -1.88
N ASN A 12 -16.59 -1.85 -1.83
CA ASN A 12 -17.07 -0.92 -0.79
C ASN A 12 -18.36 -1.29 0.00
N ASN A 13 -18.50 -2.50 0.53
CA ASN A 13 -19.60 -2.86 1.42
C ASN A 13 -19.07 -3.05 2.84
N LEU A 14 -19.55 -2.19 3.74
CA LEU A 14 -19.35 -2.18 5.20
C LEU A 14 -19.96 -3.41 5.93
N ASN A 15 -20.00 -4.57 5.29
CA ASN A 15 -20.21 -5.86 5.94
C ASN A 15 -18.99 -6.68 5.59
N GLU A 16 -18.36 -7.28 6.60
CA GLU A 16 -17.25 -8.24 6.56
C GLU A 16 -17.32 -9.22 5.37
N SER A 17 -17.07 -8.76 4.15
CA SER A 17 -17.14 -9.59 2.95
C SER A 17 -15.72 -10.00 2.63
N ASP A 18 -15.39 -11.20 3.11
CA ASP A 18 -14.32 -12.09 2.70
C ASP A 18 -13.73 -11.79 1.31
N ASN A 19 -12.80 -10.83 1.21
CA ASN A 19 -11.90 -10.81 0.07
C ASN A 19 -10.75 -11.76 0.43
N GLN A 20 -10.75 -12.92 -0.23
CA GLN A 20 -9.78 -13.98 0.00
C GLN A 20 -8.50 -13.78 -0.81
N LEU A 21 -8.20 -12.55 -1.25
CA LEU A 21 -6.95 -12.31 -1.95
C LEU A 21 -5.80 -12.64 -1.00
N SER A 22 -4.88 -13.43 -1.51
CA SER A 22 -3.79 -14.00 -0.75
C SER A 22 -2.55 -14.07 -1.62
N GLY A 23 -1.40 -14.24 -0.98
CA GLY A 23 -0.10 -14.11 -1.62
C GLY A 23 0.42 -12.68 -1.54
N GLU A 24 1.51 -12.43 -2.25
CA GLU A 24 2.25 -11.17 -2.22
C GLU A 24 1.69 -10.15 -3.22
N ILE A 25 1.79 -8.86 -2.90
CA ILE A 25 1.44 -7.82 -3.88
C ILE A 25 2.57 -7.72 -4.92
N PRO A 26 2.26 -7.70 -6.23
CA PRO A 26 3.26 -7.45 -7.26
C PRO A 26 3.78 -6.01 -7.19
N SER A 27 4.90 -5.73 -7.86
CA SER A 27 5.36 -4.35 -8.05
C SER A 27 4.31 -3.53 -8.81
N LEU A 28 4.15 -2.26 -8.41
CA LEU A 28 3.29 -1.27 -9.07
C LEU A 28 4.10 -0.38 -10.04
N ASP A 29 5.17 -0.92 -10.61
CA ASP A 29 6.02 -0.20 -11.58
C ASP A 29 5.20 0.39 -12.72
N ASN A 30 5.58 1.60 -13.13
CA ASN A 30 4.97 2.38 -14.20
C ASN A 30 3.52 2.85 -13.96
N MET A 31 2.95 2.64 -12.77
CA MET A 31 1.65 3.21 -12.39
C MET A 31 1.76 4.67 -11.93
N THR A 32 2.41 5.53 -12.73
CA THR A 32 2.79 6.91 -12.35
C THR A 32 1.62 7.86 -12.10
N SER A 33 0.43 7.52 -12.61
CA SER A 33 -0.82 8.28 -12.43
C SER A 33 -1.71 7.75 -11.31
N LEU A 34 -1.25 6.74 -10.56
CA LEU A 34 -2.03 6.11 -9.50
C LEU A 34 -2.19 7.05 -8.32
N ARG A 35 -3.44 7.21 -7.87
CA ARG A 35 -3.87 8.06 -6.75
C ARG A 35 -4.36 7.25 -5.56
N VAL A 36 -4.91 6.06 -5.80
CA VAL A 36 -5.45 5.20 -4.74
C VAL A 36 -4.96 3.77 -4.91
N VAL A 37 -4.44 3.22 -3.81
CA VAL A 37 -4.18 1.79 -3.61
C VAL A 37 -5.06 1.33 -2.46
N GLU A 38 -6.00 0.41 -2.73
CA GLU A 38 -6.96 -0.11 -1.76
C GLU A 38 -6.95 -1.64 -1.77
N PHE A 39 -6.22 -2.23 -0.82
CA PHE A 39 -6.08 -3.67 -0.61
C PHE A 39 -6.44 -4.07 0.83
N GLY A 40 -7.12 -3.21 1.57
CA GLY A 40 -7.49 -3.47 2.96
C GLY A 40 -8.34 -4.73 3.10
N PHE A 41 -8.35 -5.32 4.29
CA PHE A 41 -9.24 -6.44 4.64
C PHE A 41 -9.11 -7.65 3.69
N ASN A 42 -7.87 -8.13 3.52
CA ASN A 42 -7.54 -9.30 2.70
C ASN A 42 -6.61 -10.26 3.47
N ASN A 43 -6.22 -11.37 2.83
CA ASN A 43 -5.22 -12.32 3.32
C ASN A 43 -3.85 -12.16 2.62
N LEU A 44 -3.55 -10.96 2.10
CA LEU A 44 -2.28 -10.68 1.43
C LEU A 44 -1.15 -10.72 2.45
N ASN A 45 0.01 -11.24 2.03
CA ASN A 45 1.12 -11.55 2.91
C ASN A 45 2.46 -11.18 2.27
N GLY A 46 3.55 -11.51 2.96
CA GLY A 46 4.92 -11.20 2.54
C GLY A 46 5.32 -9.75 2.83
N ARG A 47 6.44 -9.34 2.26
CA ARG A 47 7.00 -8.00 2.45
C ARG A 47 6.56 -7.09 1.31
N LEU A 48 6.33 -5.81 1.61
CA LEU A 48 6.23 -4.82 0.56
C LEU A 48 7.57 -4.73 -0.18
N PRO A 49 7.59 -4.84 -1.52
CA PRO A 49 8.79 -4.65 -2.32
C PRO A 49 9.47 -3.30 -2.00
N ASN A 50 10.80 -3.26 -1.97
CA ASN A 50 11.54 -2.02 -1.65
C ASN A 50 11.22 -0.87 -2.62
N ASP A 51 10.83 -1.22 -3.84
CA ASP A 51 10.47 -0.32 -4.94
C ASP A 51 8.96 -0.06 -5.06
N PHE A 52 8.14 -0.60 -4.16
CA PHE A 52 6.67 -0.52 -4.23
C PHE A 52 6.15 0.92 -4.43
N PHE A 53 6.80 1.91 -3.82
CA PHE A 53 6.43 3.33 -3.91
C PHE A 53 7.31 4.16 -4.86
N ASN A 54 8.29 3.56 -5.55
CA ASN A 54 9.31 4.30 -6.30
C ASN A 54 8.72 5.23 -7.37
N GLN A 55 7.64 4.81 -8.02
CA GLN A 55 7.05 5.50 -9.17
C GLN A 55 5.61 5.97 -8.89
N LEU A 56 5.27 6.24 -7.63
CA LEU A 56 3.92 6.64 -7.22
C LEU A 56 3.84 8.09 -6.69
N PRO A 57 4.33 9.11 -7.43
CA PRO A 57 4.36 10.49 -6.93
C PRO A 57 2.97 11.12 -6.76
N GLN A 58 1.95 10.56 -7.42
CA GLN A 58 0.57 11.02 -7.38
C GLN A 58 -0.31 10.24 -6.38
N LEU A 59 0.27 9.29 -5.64
CA LEU A 59 -0.49 8.49 -4.68
C LEU A 59 -0.98 9.36 -3.53
N GLU A 60 -2.28 9.34 -3.28
CA GLU A 60 -2.97 10.13 -2.25
C GLU A 60 -3.45 9.25 -1.10
N TYR A 61 -3.92 8.03 -1.41
CA TYR A 61 -4.47 7.09 -0.44
C TYR A 61 -3.85 5.71 -0.59
N CYS A 62 -3.30 5.18 0.50
CA CYS A 62 -2.75 3.84 0.56
C CYS A 62 -3.39 3.07 1.73
N ILE A 63 -4.27 2.13 1.40
CA ILE A 63 -5.08 1.36 2.34
C ILE A 63 -4.64 -0.10 2.25
N LEU A 64 -3.82 -0.55 3.21
CA LEU A 64 -3.27 -1.90 3.30
C LEU A 64 -3.59 -2.58 4.64
N ASN A 65 -4.41 -1.96 5.49
CA ASN A 65 -4.76 -2.47 6.82
C ASN A 65 -5.48 -3.81 6.76
N ASN A 66 -5.44 -4.56 7.87
CA ASN A 66 -6.10 -5.86 7.98
C ASN A 66 -5.62 -6.84 6.89
N ASN A 67 -4.31 -7.06 6.86
CA ASN A 67 -3.62 -8.05 6.03
C ASN A 67 -2.53 -8.75 6.88
N GLN A 68 -1.65 -9.50 6.23
CA GLN A 68 -0.55 -10.23 6.85
C GLN A 68 0.82 -9.72 6.35
N PHE A 69 0.94 -8.44 5.98
CA PHE A 69 2.22 -7.88 5.55
C PHE A 69 3.23 -7.86 6.68
N GLU A 70 4.47 -8.24 6.38
CA GLU A 70 5.58 -8.31 7.33
C GLU A 70 6.76 -7.40 6.95
N GLY A 71 7.67 -7.18 7.90
CA GLY A 71 8.87 -6.36 7.71
C GLY A 71 8.62 -4.86 7.84
N SER A 72 9.54 -4.05 7.34
CA SER A 72 9.47 -2.59 7.42
C SER A 72 8.76 -1.97 6.22
N ILE A 73 8.14 -0.81 6.41
CA ILE A 73 7.64 0.03 5.32
C ILE A 73 8.82 0.46 4.44
N PRO A 74 8.78 0.25 3.11
CA PRO A 74 9.82 0.72 2.20
C PRO A 74 10.04 2.23 2.33
N ARG A 75 11.31 2.66 2.45
CA ARG A 75 11.66 4.10 2.53
C ARG A 75 11.23 4.90 1.29
N SER A 76 10.99 4.21 0.18
CA SER A 76 10.42 4.78 -1.05
C SER A 76 9.03 5.39 -0.85
N ILE A 77 8.34 5.14 0.28
CA ILE A 77 7.12 5.86 0.66
C ILE A 77 7.33 7.39 0.62
N GLY A 78 8.55 7.88 0.87
CA GLY A 78 8.91 9.29 0.74
C GLY A 78 8.81 9.87 -0.67
N ASN A 79 8.75 9.02 -1.71
CA ASN A 79 8.53 9.46 -3.10
C ASN A 79 7.05 9.75 -3.39
N CYS A 80 6.12 9.28 -2.55
CA CYS A 80 4.69 9.58 -2.64
C CYS A 80 4.41 10.98 -2.10
N THR A 81 4.85 12.01 -2.83
CA THR A 81 4.76 13.41 -2.39
C THR A 81 3.34 13.95 -2.28
N SER A 82 2.35 13.26 -2.86
CA SER A 82 0.93 13.60 -2.78
C SER A 82 0.18 12.82 -1.69
N LEU A 83 0.86 12.00 -0.88
CA LEU A 83 0.22 11.09 0.06
C LEU A 83 -0.48 11.84 1.19
N ILE A 84 -1.77 11.60 1.34
CA ILE A 84 -2.64 12.24 2.35
C ILE A 84 -2.91 11.27 3.49
N HIS A 85 -3.26 10.02 3.17
CA HIS A 85 -3.62 9.01 4.15
C HIS A 85 -2.94 7.68 3.88
N ILE A 86 -2.47 7.05 4.96
CA ILE A 86 -1.90 5.71 4.95
C ILE A 86 -2.52 4.88 6.08
N TYR A 87 -3.06 3.72 5.74
CA TYR A 87 -3.68 2.78 6.67
C TYR A 87 -2.92 1.46 6.62
N LEU A 88 -2.16 1.16 7.68
CA LEU A 88 -1.30 -0.03 7.76
C LEU A 88 -1.61 -0.92 8.98
N ALA A 89 -2.55 -0.49 9.83
CA ALA A 89 -2.89 -1.19 11.07
C ALA A 89 -3.31 -2.64 10.81
N SER A 90 -3.20 -3.49 11.83
CA SER A 90 -3.56 -4.91 11.72
C SER A 90 -2.80 -5.63 10.60
N ASN A 91 -1.47 -5.49 10.63
CA ASN A 91 -0.48 -6.24 9.86
C ASN A 91 0.65 -6.69 10.80
N PHE A 92 1.61 -7.47 10.29
CA PHE A 92 2.83 -7.86 11.00
C PHE A 92 4.02 -6.93 10.69
N LEU A 93 3.75 -5.67 10.34
CA LEU A 93 4.78 -4.70 10.00
C LEU A 93 5.60 -4.36 11.25
N THR A 94 6.91 -4.58 11.15
CA THR A 94 7.88 -4.22 12.16
C THR A 94 8.43 -2.85 11.82
N GLU A 95 8.21 -1.85 12.69
CA GLU A 95 8.92 -0.59 12.53
C GLU A 95 10.43 -0.83 12.69
N SER A 96 11.20 -0.63 11.62
CA SER A 96 12.56 -0.19 11.84
C SER A 96 12.46 1.28 12.25
N PHE A 97 12.37 1.57 13.55
CA PHE A 97 12.67 2.90 14.09
C PHE A 97 14.15 3.21 13.79
N SER A 98 14.47 3.51 12.54
CA SER A 98 15.69 4.24 12.21
C SER A 98 15.37 5.71 12.44
N LEU A 99 15.84 6.25 13.56
CA LEU A 99 15.90 7.67 13.92
C LEU A 99 16.56 8.49 12.79
N ASN A 100 15.81 8.77 11.71
CA ASN A 100 16.17 9.75 10.68
C ASN A 100 14.95 10.62 10.36
N ILE A 101 14.23 11.03 11.41
CA ILE A 101 13.39 12.22 11.32
C ILE A 101 14.36 13.41 11.32
N LEU A 102 14.22 14.30 10.33
CA LEU A 102 15.00 15.51 10.04
C LEU A 102 16.20 15.34 9.10
N LYS A 103 15.94 15.46 7.80
CA LYS A 103 16.63 16.47 6.95
C LYS A 103 15.62 17.12 6.03
#